data_AF-A0AAJ6X006-F1
#
_entry.id   AF-A0AAJ6X006-F1
#
_cell.length_a   1.000
_cell.length_b   1.000
_cell.length_c   1.000
_cell.angle_alpha   90.00
_cell.angle_beta   90.00
_cell.angle_gamma   90.00
#
_symmetry.space_group_name_H-M   'P 1'
#
loop_
_entity.id
_entity.type
_entity.pdbx_description
1 polymer ?
#
loop_
_entity_poly.entity_id
_entity_poly.type
_entity_poly.pdbx_seq_one_letter_code
_entity_poly.pdbx_strand_id
1 'polypeptide(L)'
;MAMGEEAEEHQQTPLLLNSDQMPSKSTIPCNPFSIKRTGTAWTAVAHIITGVVGSGVLSLAWSMAQLGWIAGPLAMLFFASVTLLSTFLLCDCYRSPDPEFGPSRNRSYRDAVHIILGEKNALICGFLQQVGLCGVGIAYTVTAAISMREIQKSNCYYKQGHGAACEYGDALYMLLFGAAQVLLSQIPDFNSIKFLSVVAAVMSFTYSFIGFALGFAKVIGNGYVKGSITGSSTHSVADISQALGDIAFAYPCSLILIKIQDTLRSPPSENKTMKKASMIAMIGTTFFYLCCGSFGYAAFGEDTPGNLLAGFGLFSGRYYWLINIANACIVIHLVGSYQILTGFRSNIFCQH
;
A
#
# COMPACT_ATOMS: atom_id res chain seq x y z
N MET A 1 55.49 -27.28 56.33
CA MET A 1 55.31 -27.49 54.88
C MET A 1 55.22 -26.10 54.28
N ALA A 2 56.23 -25.77 53.48
CA ALA A 2 56.48 -24.58 52.65
C ALA A 2 55.54 -23.35 52.83
N MET A 3 56.08 -22.25 53.39
CA MET A 3 56.65 -21.07 52.66
C MET A 3 55.55 -20.22 52.00
N GLY A 4 55.42 -18.91 52.19
CA GLY A 4 56.17 -17.86 52.91
C GLY A 4 55.40 -16.54 52.62
N GLU A 5 55.13 -15.73 53.66
CA GLU A 5 55.71 -14.39 53.88
C GLU A 5 55.37 -13.37 52.77
N GLU A 6 54.44 -12.43 53.04
CA GLU A 6 54.70 -11.05 53.57
C GLU A 6 54.95 -10.07 52.41
N ALA A 7 54.58 -8.79 52.42
CA ALA A 7 53.77 -7.90 53.26
C ALA A 7 53.69 -6.55 52.50
N GLU A 8 52.67 -5.73 52.80
CA GLU A 8 52.64 -4.23 52.84
C GLU A 8 53.07 -3.42 51.58
N GLU A 9 52.68 -2.16 51.30
CA GLU A 9 51.97 -1.09 51.99
C GLU A 9 51.49 -0.03 50.95
N HIS A 10 50.49 0.77 51.33
CA HIS A 10 50.20 2.17 50.97
C HIS A 10 50.55 2.81 49.60
N GLN A 11 49.56 3.45 48.93
CA GLN A 11 49.65 4.87 48.55
C GLN A 11 48.29 5.54 48.14
N GLN A 12 47.89 6.54 48.94
CA GLN A 12 47.13 7.80 48.69
C GLN A 12 46.23 8.05 47.43
N THR A 13 44.95 8.39 47.68
CA THR A 13 44.05 9.35 46.95
C THR A 13 44.61 10.79 46.90
N PRO A 14 44.19 11.79 46.04
CA PRO A 14 42.79 12.27 45.87
C PRO A 14 42.40 13.07 44.57
N LEU A 15 41.17 13.66 44.56
CA LEU A 15 40.65 14.89 43.90
C LEU A 15 39.45 14.66 42.93
N LEU A 16 38.19 14.85 43.37
CA LEU A 16 37.38 16.09 43.47
C LEU A 16 37.11 16.83 42.14
N LEU A 17 35.87 16.74 41.63
CA LEU A 17 35.01 17.93 41.44
C LEU A 17 33.53 17.50 41.32
N ASN A 18 32.69 18.11 42.16
CA ASN A 18 31.23 18.03 42.15
C ASN A 18 30.67 19.36 41.56
N SER A 19 29.37 19.41 41.29
CA SER A 19 28.54 20.51 40.70
C SER A 19 28.43 20.48 39.17
N ASP A 20 27.25 20.44 38.52
CA ASP A 20 25.97 21.04 38.89
C ASP A 20 24.73 20.21 38.53
N GLN A 21 23.71 20.39 39.37
CA GLN A 21 22.40 19.75 39.37
C GLN A 21 21.40 20.62 38.59
N MET A 22 20.83 20.10 37.49
CA MET A 22 19.66 20.67 36.80
C MET A 22 18.38 19.94 37.25
N PRO A 23 17.23 20.62 37.41
CA PRO A 23 16.09 20.06 38.11
C PRO A 23 15.34 19.02 37.28
N SER A 24 15.04 17.91 37.96
CA SER A 24 14.13 16.83 37.59
C SER A 24 12.80 17.38 37.04
N LYS A 25 12.59 17.26 35.73
CA LYS A 25 11.25 17.10 35.16
C LYS A 25 10.89 15.63 35.31
N SER A 26 9.74 15.37 35.91
CA SER A 26 9.16 14.04 36.13
C SER A 26 8.96 13.30 34.81
N THR A 27 9.98 12.57 34.36
CA THR A 27 9.85 11.60 33.29
C THR A 27 9.19 10.36 33.91
N ILE A 28 7.90 10.17 33.62
CA ILE A 28 7.27 8.86 33.78
C ILE A 28 8.19 7.85 33.06
N PRO A 29 8.71 6.80 33.73
CA PRO A 29 9.51 5.82 33.03
C PRO A 29 8.62 5.12 32.01
N CYS A 30 8.79 5.46 30.73
CA CYS A 30 8.33 4.62 29.64
C CYS A 30 9.10 3.31 29.78
N ASN A 31 8.49 2.33 30.43
CA ASN A 31 9.00 0.97 30.49
C ASN A 31 9.26 0.54 29.04
N PRO A 32 10.51 0.29 28.61
CA PRO A 32 10.79 -0.18 27.27
C PRO A 32 10.44 -1.66 27.23
N PHE A 33 9.14 -1.98 27.22
CA PHE A 33 8.71 -3.27 26.74
C PHE A 33 9.25 -3.39 25.32
N SER A 34 10.28 -4.22 25.16
CA SER A 34 10.88 -4.52 23.87
C SER A 34 9.77 -5.03 22.97
N ILE A 35 9.35 -4.21 22.00
CA ILE A 35 8.39 -4.63 20.99
C ILE A 35 8.99 -5.88 20.32
N LYS A 36 8.39 -7.04 20.60
CA LYS A 36 8.86 -8.31 20.09
C LYS A 36 8.58 -8.35 18.59
N ARG A 37 9.63 -8.20 17.79
CA ARG A 37 9.57 -8.27 16.33
C ARG A 37 9.57 -9.74 15.91
N THR A 38 8.45 -10.20 15.36
CA THR A 38 8.26 -11.60 14.94
C THR A 38 8.09 -11.76 13.43
N GLY A 39 8.12 -10.65 12.67
CA GLY A 39 7.96 -10.66 11.23
C GLY A 39 9.06 -11.46 10.53
N THR A 40 8.69 -12.12 9.43
CA THR A 40 9.56 -12.92 8.58
C THR A 40 9.50 -12.42 7.13
N ALA A 41 10.36 -12.95 6.26
CA ALA A 41 10.29 -12.64 4.82
C ALA A 41 8.89 -12.91 4.25
N TRP A 42 8.22 -14.02 4.64
CA TRP A 42 6.90 -14.36 4.12
C TRP A 42 5.80 -13.44 4.63
N THR A 43 5.83 -13.05 5.90
CA THR A 43 4.86 -12.07 6.40
C THR A 43 5.09 -10.71 5.75
N ALA A 44 6.34 -10.32 5.50
CA ALA A 44 6.64 -9.10 4.75
C ALA A 44 6.16 -9.16 3.30
N VAL A 45 6.39 -10.28 2.58
CA VAL A 45 5.83 -10.49 1.24
C VAL A 45 4.31 -10.31 1.25
N ALA A 46 3.62 -10.97 2.19
CA ALA A 46 2.16 -10.86 2.31
C ALA A 46 1.70 -9.43 2.57
N HIS A 47 2.35 -8.70 3.48
CA HIS A 47 2.02 -7.30 3.78
C HIS A 47 2.32 -6.35 2.62
N ILE A 48 3.42 -6.56 1.88
CA ILE A 48 3.74 -5.76 0.68
C ILE A 48 2.69 -6.01 -0.39
N ILE A 49 2.39 -7.28 -0.73
CA ILE A 49 1.39 -7.58 -1.76
C ILE A 49 0.02 -7.04 -1.35
N THR A 50 -0.38 -7.20 -0.09
CA THR A 50 -1.63 -6.65 0.44
C THR A 50 -1.70 -5.12 0.31
N GLY A 51 -0.61 -4.42 0.61
CA GLY A 51 -0.59 -2.97 0.56
C GLY A 51 -0.47 -2.40 -0.85
N VAL A 52 0.13 -3.16 -1.78
CA VAL A 52 0.32 -2.74 -3.17
C VAL A 52 -0.89 -3.11 -4.03
N VAL A 53 -1.36 -4.37 -3.95
CA VAL A 53 -2.55 -4.86 -4.66
C VAL A 53 -3.77 -4.19 -4.05
N GLY A 54 -4.26 -3.15 -4.73
CA GLY A 54 -5.35 -2.29 -4.28
C GLY A 54 -6.22 -1.78 -5.42
N SER A 55 -6.88 -0.64 -5.22
CA SER A 55 -7.74 -0.05 -6.24
C SER A 55 -7.01 0.24 -7.56
N GLY A 56 -5.69 0.45 -7.52
CA GLY A 56 -4.86 0.69 -8.71
C GLY A 56 -4.92 -0.44 -9.74
N VAL A 57 -5.16 -1.70 -9.34
CA VAL A 57 -5.27 -2.81 -10.29
C VAL A 57 -6.47 -2.68 -11.24
N LEU A 58 -7.52 -1.95 -10.83
CA LEU A 58 -8.78 -1.83 -11.55
C LEU A 58 -8.66 -0.93 -12.79
N SER A 59 -7.75 0.03 -12.77
CA SER A 59 -7.48 0.95 -13.90
C SER A 59 -6.42 0.44 -14.86
N LEU A 60 -5.64 -0.59 -14.50
CA LEU A 60 -4.54 -1.09 -15.35
C LEU A 60 -5.00 -1.54 -16.74
N ALA A 61 -6.20 -2.13 -16.85
CA ALA A 61 -6.75 -2.50 -18.16
C ALA A 61 -7.04 -1.28 -19.02
N TRP A 62 -7.55 -0.20 -18.42
CA TRP A 62 -7.76 1.08 -19.11
C TRP A 62 -6.43 1.73 -19.49
N SER A 63 -5.43 1.71 -18.60
CA SER A 63 -4.08 2.20 -18.93
C SER A 63 -3.46 1.43 -20.10
N MET A 64 -3.66 0.11 -20.16
CA MET A 64 -3.29 -0.72 -21.31
C MET A 64 -4.04 -0.32 -22.59
N ALA A 65 -5.31 0.07 -22.49
CA ALA A 65 -6.07 0.55 -23.63
C ALA A 65 -5.56 1.89 -24.17
N GLN A 66 -5.06 2.78 -23.31
CA GLN A 66 -4.44 4.03 -23.74
C GLN A 66 -3.04 3.84 -24.34
N LEU A 67 -2.24 2.93 -23.77
CA LEU A 67 -0.83 2.74 -24.16
C LEU A 67 -0.60 1.62 -25.19
N GLY A 68 -1.54 0.69 -25.33
CA GLY A 68 -1.44 -0.46 -26.23
C GLY A 68 -0.61 -1.62 -25.71
N TRP A 69 -0.51 -2.66 -26.55
CA TRP A 69 0.14 -3.94 -26.24
C TRP A 69 1.66 -3.83 -26.02
N ILE A 70 2.31 -2.76 -26.47
CA ILE A 70 3.76 -2.55 -26.31
C ILE A 70 4.06 -1.59 -25.15
N ALA A 71 3.59 -0.35 -25.23
CA ALA A 71 3.96 0.67 -24.26
C ALA A 71 3.33 0.41 -22.88
N GLY A 72 2.15 -0.21 -22.81
CA GLY A 72 1.49 -0.57 -21.56
C GLY A 72 2.34 -1.51 -20.69
N PRO A 73 2.70 -2.73 -21.17
CA PRO A 73 3.54 -3.64 -20.40
C PRO A 73 4.92 -3.08 -20.08
N LEU A 74 5.54 -2.35 -21.01
CA LEU A 74 6.84 -1.71 -20.77
C LEU A 74 6.76 -0.64 -19.68
N ALA A 75 5.70 0.17 -19.65
CA ALA A 75 5.47 1.14 -18.58
C ALA A 75 5.28 0.44 -17.22
N MET A 76 4.53 -0.67 -17.15
CA MET A 76 4.39 -1.44 -15.92
C MET A 76 5.73 -1.99 -15.42
N LEU A 77 6.56 -2.55 -16.31
CA LEU A 77 7.89 -3.05 -15.95
C LEU A 77 8.83 -1.92 -15.51
N PHE A 78 8.74 -0.76 -16.15
CA PHE A 78 9.51 0.43 -15.80
C PHE A 78 9.16 0.91 -14.38
N PHE A 79 7.87 1.13 -14.08
CA PHE A 79 7.44 1.58 -12.76
C PHE A 79 7.69 0.54 -11.67
N ALA A 80 7.55 -0.75 -11.98
CA ALA A 80 7.95 -1.83 -11.07
C ALA A 80 9.45 -1.78 -10.74
N SER A 81 10.30 -1.55 -11.75
CA SER A 81 11.76 -1.46 -11.58
C SER A 81 12.16 -0.24 -10.75
N VAL A 82 11.58 0.93 -11.05
CA VAL A 82 11.79 2.15 -10.27
C VAL A 82 11.37 1.93 -8.81
N THR A 83 10.20 1.33 -8.59
CA THR A 83 9.70 1.02 -7.24
C THR A 83 10.61 0.07 -6.48
N LEU A 84 11.14 -0.96 -7.14
CA LEU A 84 12.07 -1.91 -6.53
C LEU A 84 13.39 -1.24 -6.14
N LEU A 85 13.93 -0.40 -7.02
CA LEU A 85 15.14 0.39 -6.74
C LEU A 85 14.92 1.32 -5.53
N SER A 86 13.84 2.11 -5.54
CA SER A 86 13.49 3.00 -4.43
C SER A 86 13.31 2.22 -3.11
N THR A 87 12.70 1.04 -3.19
CA THR A 87 12.51 0.14 -2.04
C THR A 87 13.84 -0.35 -1.47
N PHE A 88 14.79 -0.71 -2.33
CA PHE A 88 16.10 -1.19 -1.87
C PHE A 88 16.89 -0.09 -1.18
N LEU A 89 16.87 1.12 -1.73
CA LEU A 89 17.49 2.29 -1.09
C LEU A 89 16.85 2.55 0.27
N LEU A 90 15.51 2.53 0.34
CA LEU A 90 14.80 2.82 1.58
C LEU A 90 15.01 1.73 2.66
N CYS A 91 15.20 0.47 2.27
CA CYS A 91 15.55 -0.61 3.19
C CYS A 91 16.86 -0.34 3.95
N ASP A 92 17.84 0.28 3.27
CA ASP A 92 19.13 0.61 3.86
C ASP A 92 19.05 1.84 4.77
N CYS A 93 18.05 2.70 4.59
CA CYS A 93 17.78 3.83 5.47
C CYS A 93 17.06 3.45 6.78
N TYR A 94 16.71 2.18 7.01
CA TYR A 94 16.04 1.76 8.25
C TYR A 94 16.95 1.82 9.48
N ARG A 95 18.24 1.46 9.31
CA ARG A 95 19.26 1.66 10.33
C ARG A 95 20.19 2.79 9.94
N SER A 96 20.74 3.47 10.95
CA SER A 96 21.66 4.59 10.74
C SER A 96 22.72 4.63 11.84
N PRO A 97 23.95 5.09 11.54
CA PRO A 97 24.44 5.54 10.22
C PRO A 97 24.79 4.38 9.27
N ASP A 98 25.06 3.19 9.81
CA ASP A 98 25.30 1.99 8.99
C ASP A 98 23.99 1.22 8.71
N PRO A 99 23.74 0.74 7.48
CA PRO A 99 22.51 0.04 7.10
C PRO A 99 22.24 -1.29 7.82
N GLU A 100 23.28 -1.96 8.34
CA GLU A 100 23.15 -3.27 9.00
C GLU A 100 23.37 -3.18 10.52
N PHE A 101 24.40 -2.45 10.92
CA PHE A 101 24.93 -2.36 12.28
C PHE A 101 24.63 -1.04 12.98
N GLY A 102 23.93 -0.11 12.32
CA GLY A 102 23.55 1.17 12.91
C GLY A 102 22.75 1.00 14.23
N PRO A 103 23.12 1.72 15.31
CA PRO A 103 22.46 1.57 16.60
C PRO A 103 21.02 2.14 16.60
N SER A 104 20.74 3.10 15.71
CA SER A 104 19.44 3.77 15.61
C SER A 104 18.53 3.05 14.60
N ARG A 105 17.24 2.93 14.95
CA ARG A 105 16.20 2.38 14.07
C ARG A 105 15.19 3.47 13.71
N ASN A 106 15.05 3.73 12.43
CA ASN A 106 14.11 4.69 11.88
C ASN A 106 12.77 3.98 11.67
N ARG A 107 11.77 4.27 12.52
CA ARG A 107 10.47 3.57 12.50
C ARG A 107 9.49 4.15 11.48
N SER A 108 9.79 5.33 10.95
CA SER A 108 9.03 5.97 9.87
C SER A 108 9.96 6.58 8.83
N TYR A 109 9.39 6.84 7.64
CA TYR A 109 10.09 7.54 6.57
C TYR A 109 10.57 8.93 7.01
N ARG A 110 9.74 9.69 7.73
CA ARG A 110 10.10 11.01 8.25
C ARG A 110 11.25 10.93 9.25
N ASP A 111 11.28 9.92 10.11
CA ASP A 111 12.39 9.72 11.05
C ASP A 111 13.71 9.43 10.31
N ALA A 112 13.65 8.58 9.28
CA ALA A 112 14.81 8.27 8.46
C ALA A 112 15.37 9.53 7.78
N VAL A 113 14.49 10.35 7.19
CA VAL A 113 14.90 11.61 6.57
C VAL A 113 15.46 12.58 7.62
N HIS A 114 14.83 12.68 8.80
CA HIS A 114 15.29 13.57 9.85
C HIS A 114 16.69 13.21 10.36
N ILE A 115 16.93 11.93 10.63
CA ILE A 115 18.22 11.46 11.17
C ILE A 115 19.33 11.54 10.12
N ILE A 116 19.04 11.28 8.84
CA ILE A 116 20.05 11.21 7.78
C ILE A 116 20.30 12.58 7.13
N LEU A 117 19.23 13.36 6.88
CA LEU A 117 19.27 14.59 6.08
C LEU A 117 18.92 15.85 6.86
N GLY A 118 18.53 15.74 8.13
CA GLY A 118 18.18 16.86 9.00
C GLY A 118 16.72 17.32 8.90
N GLU A 119 16.35 18.26 9.78
CA GLU A 119 14.97 18.69 10.00
C GLU A 119 14.29 19.33 8.79
N LYS A 120 14.98 20.22 8.08
CA LYS A 120 14.42 20.92 6.91
C LYS A 120 13.99 19.93 5.82
N ASN A 121 14.83 18.92 5.55
CA ASN A 121 14.52 17.89 4.57
C ASN A 121 13.38 16.98 5.05
N ALA A 122 13.34 16.65 6.35
CA ALA A 122 12.23 15.88 6.92
C ALA A 122 10.89 16.59 6.81
N LEU A 123 10.86 17.93 6.94
CA LEU A 123 9.66 18.72 6.73
C LEU A 123 9.19 18.69 5.27
N ILE A 124 10.10 18.91 4.31
CA ILE A 124 9.78 18.89 2.87
C ILE A 124 9.32 17.50 2.43
N CYS A 125 10.10 16.46 2.73
CA CYS A 125 9.77 15.08 2.39
C CYS A 125 8.49 14.61 3.11
N GLY A 126 8.28 15.03 4.35
CA GLY A 126 7.04 14.76 5.09
C GLY A 126 5.82 15.41 4.46
N PHE A 127 5.94 16.65 3.97
CA PHE A 127 4.88 17.33 3.22
C PHE A 127 4.55 16.59 1.91
N LEU A 128 5.56 16.23 1.12
CA LEU A 128 5.36 15.46 -0.12
C LEU A 128 4.71 14.09 0.14
N GLN A 129 5.14 13.39 1.20
CA GLN A 129 4.51 12.15 1.62
C GLN A 129 3.05 12.34 2.02
N GLN A 130 2.72 13.43 2.71
CA GLN A 130 1.35 13.75 3.11
C GLN A 130 0.45 14.04 1.89
N VAL A 131 0.96 14.76 0.89
CA VAL A 131 0.24 14.99 -0.37
C VAL A 131 -0.08 13.65 -1.05
N GLY A 132 0.89 12.74 -1.11
CA GLY A 132 0.68 11.38 -1.65
C GLY A 132 -0.39 10.59 -0.90
N LEU A 133 -0.35 10.60 0.44
CA LEU A 133 -1.36 9.94 1.27
C LEU A 133 -2.76 10.54 1.10
N CYS A 134 -2.87 11.87 1.00
CA CYS A 134 -4.13 12.54 0.68
C CYS A 134 -4.66 12.09 -0.69
N GLY A 135 -3.79 11.98 -1.69
CA GLY A 135 -4.13 11.46 -3.02
C GLY A 135 -4.70 10.03 -2.96
N VAL A 136 -4.07 9.13 -2.20
CA VAL A 136 -4.59 7.77 -1.96
C VAL A 136 -5.97 7.81 -1.30
N GLY A 137 -6.17 8.67 -0.31
CA GLY A 137 -7.47 8.84 0.36
C GLY A 137 -8.58 9.31 -0.58
N ILE A 138 -8.27 10.24 -1.48
CA ILE A 138 -9.20 10.71 -2.54
C ILE A 138 -9.52 9.55 -3.48
N ALA A 139 -8.50 8.85 -3.99
CA ALA A 139 -8.68 7.72 -4.90
C ALA A 139 -9.55 6.63 -4.27
N TYR A 140 -9.35 6.31 -2.98
CA TYR A 140 -10.14 5.34 -2.25
C TYR A 140 -11.60 5.78 -2.12
N THR A 141 -11.84 7.06 -1.81
CA THR A 141 -13.20 7.61 -1.70
C THR A 141 -13.95 7.53 -3.03
N VAL A 142 -13.30 7.94 -4.12
CA VAL A 142 -13.87 7.89 -5.48
C VAL A 142 -14.14 6.44 -5.89
N THR A 143 -13.18 5.54 -5.67
CA THR A 143 -13.32 4.13 -6.06
C THR A 143 -14.44 3.44 -5.28
N ALA A 144 -14.52 3.67 -3.97
CA ALA A 144 -15.59 3.11 -3.14
C ALA A 144 -16.97 3.62 -3.58
N ALA A 145 -17.08 4.91 -3.92
CA ALA A 145 -18.31 5.50 -4.44
C ALA A 145 -18.74 4.85 -5.76
N ILE A 146 -17.82 4.71 -6.71
CA ILE A 146 -18.05 4.01 -7.98
C ILE A 146 -18.52 2.58 -7.73
N SER A 147 -17.84 1.82 -6.85
CA SER A 147 -18.22 0.44 -6.55
C SER A 147 -19.61 0.32 -5.92
N MET A 148 -19.98 1.21 -4.99
CA MET A 148 -21.34 1.24 -4.44
C MET A 148 -22.39 1.58 -5.50
N ARG A 149 -22.09 2.53 -6.39
CA ARG A 149 -22.94 2.87 -7.53
C ARG A 149 -23.14 1.68 -8.47
N GLU A 150 -22.07 0.96 -8.82
CA GLU A 150 -22.14 -0.20 -9.71
C GLU A 150 -23.00 -1.34 -9.11
N ILE A 151 -23.00 -1.53 -7.79
CA ILE A 151 -23.91 -2.47 -7.13
C ILE A 151 -25.37 -2.08 -7.36
N GLN A 152 -25.71 -0.80 -7.22
CA GLN A 152 -27.08 -0.32 -7.44
C GLN A 152 -27.50 -0.42 -8.90
N LYS A 153 -26.61 -0.05 -9.83
CA LYS A 153 -26.85 -0.22 -11.27
C LYS A 153 -27.10 -1.68 -11.62
N SER A 154 -26.25 -2.59 -11.15
CA SER A 154 -26.39 -4.03 -11.41
C SER A 154 -27.70 -4.59 -10.85
N ASN A 155 -28.08 -4.23 -9.63
CA ASN A 155 -29.35 -4.62 -9.02
C ASN A 155 -30.57 -4.07 -9.77
N CYS A 156 -30.48 -2.83 -10.26
CA CYS A 156 -31.52 -2.19 -11.03
C CYS A 156 -31.73 -2.89 -12.38
N TYR A 157 -30.66 -3.14 -13.14
CA TYR A 157 -30.75 -3.87 -14.42
C TYR A 157 -31.24 -5.31 -14.25
N TYR A 158 -30.89 -5.96 -13.14
CA TYR A 158 -31.42 -7.29 -12.83
C TYR A 158 -32.94 -7.27 -12.59
N LYS A 159 -33.46 -6.27 -11.88
CA LYS A 159 -34.89 -6.17 -11.56
C LYS A 159 -35.75 -5.62 -12.70
N GLN A 160 -35.26 -4.62 -13.42
CA GLN A 160 -36.03 -3.82 -14.37
C GLN A 160 -35.67 -4.11 -15.83
N GLY A 161 -34.65 -4.92 -16.08
CA GLY A 161 -34.13 -5.22 -17.42
C GLY A 161 -33.10 -4.19 -17.90
N HIS A 162 -32.35 -4.54 -18.96
CA HIS A 162 -31.22 -3.75 -19.46
C HIS A 162 -31.62 -2.42 -20.16
N GLY A 163 -32.91 -2.22 -20.42
CA GLY A 163 -33.44 -0.98 -21.03
C GLY A 163 -33.90 0.07 -20.00
N ALA A 164 -33.77 -0.20 -18.70
CA ALA A 164 -34.21 0.72 -17.65
C ALA A 164 -33.22 1.87 -17.44
N ALA A 165 -33.73 3.07 -17.17
CA ALA A 165 -32.93 4.25 -16.84
C ALA A 165 -32.39 4.15 -15.39
N CYS A 166 -31.31 3.39 -15.21
CA CYS A 166 -30.67 3.14 -13.92
C CYS A 166 -29.50 4.11 -13.69
N GLU A 167 -29.81 5.38 -13.38
CA GLU A 167 -28.80 6.39 -13.05
C GLU A 167 -28.72 6.68 -11.55
N TYR A 168 -27.48 6.72 -11.04
CA TYR A 168 -27.17 6.99 -9.64
C TYR A 168 -25.95 7.90 -9.58
N GLY A 169 -26.00 8.96 -8.78
CA GLY A 169 -24.89 9.90 -8.62
C GLY A 169 -23.84 9.43 -7.61
N ASP A 170 -22.58 9.84 -7.81
CA ASP A 170 -21.46 9.43 -6.94
C ASP A 170 -21.35 10.23 -5.65
N ALA A 171 -21.77 11.50 -5.66
CA ALA A 171 -21.54 12.44 -4.57
C ALA A 171 -22.10 11.95 -3.23
N LEU A 172 -23.28 11.32 -3.25
CA LEU A 172 -23.88 10.73 -2.06
C LEU A 172 -23.01 9.60 -1.50
N TYR A 173 -22.52 8.70 -2.35
CA TYR A 173 -21.67 7.58 -1.91
C TYR A 173 -20.29 8.04 -1.43
N MET A 174 -19.73 9.09 -2.04
CA MET A 174 -18.50 9.73 -1.56
C MET A 174 -18.71 10.30 -0.15
N LEU A 175 -19.82 11.01 0.09
CA LEU A 175 -20.17 11.56 1.41
C LEU A 175 -20.38 10.44 2.45
N LEU A 176 -21.11 9.38 2.08
CA LEU A 176 -21.34 8.23 2.96
C LEU A 176 -20.03 7.51 3.33
N PHE A 177 -19.16 7.26 2.34
CA PHE A 177 -17.86 6.65 2.60
C PHE A 177 -17.01 7.54 3.52
N GLY A 178 -16.95 8.86 3.23
CA GLY A 178 -16.22 9.82 4.06
C GLY A 178 -16.74 9.87 5.50
N ALA A 179 -18.06 9.93 5.69
CA ALA A 179 -18.68 9.90 7.01
C ALA A 179 -18.35 8.60 7.78
N ALA A 180 -18.40 7.45 7.10
CA ALA A 180 -18.01 6.18 7.69
C ALA A 180 -16.52 6.18 8.10
N GLN A 181 -15.61 6.73 7.28
CA GLN A 181 -14.20 6.85 7.64
C GLN A 181 -14.00 7.75 8.87
N VAL A 182 -14.68 8.89 8.93
CA VAL A 182 -14.59 9.81 10.09
C VAL A 182 -15.01 9.11 11.37
N LEU A 183 -16.14 8.38 11.34
CA LEU A 183 -16.65 7.62 12.48
C LEU A 183 -15.69 6.49 12.90
N LEU A 184 -15.24 5.69 11.94
CA LEU A 184 -14.32 4.58 12.19
C LEU A 184 -12.98 5.06 12.76
N SER A 185 -12.48 6.21 12.31
CA SER A 185 -11.24 6.79 12.81
C SER A 185 -11.35 7.32 14.25
N GLN A 186 -12.55 7.47 14.82
CA GLN A 186 -12.72 7.79 16.24
C GLN A 186 -12.60 6.58 17.16
N ILE A 187 -12.63 5.34 16.65
CA ILE A 187 -12.67 4.12 17.46
C ILE A 187 -11.23 3.74 17.86
N PRO A 188 -10.83 3.86 19.15
CA PRO A 188 -9.44 3.69 19.58
C PRO A 188 -8.91 2.25 19.41
N ASP A 189 -9.81 1.26 19.47
CA ASP A 189 -9.48 -0.18 19.53
C ASP A 189 -9.70 -0.94 18.20
N PHE A 190 -10.29 -0.26 17.20
CA PHE A 190 -10.26 -0.76 15.81
C PHE A 190 -8.82 -0.82 15.26
N ASN A 191 -7.89 -0.18 15.98
CA ASN A 191 -6.44 -0.23 15.82
C ASN A 191 -5.81 -1.56 16.31
N SER A 192 -6.60 -2.59 16.62
CA SER A 192 -6.12 -3.98 16.57
C SER A 192 -5.91 -4.39 15.09
N ILE A 193 -4.85 -3.81 14.50
CA ILE A 193 -4.58 -3.71 13.05
C ILE A 193 -4.51 -5.05 12.32
N LYS A 194 -4.32 -6.16 13.06
CA LYS A 194 -4.10 -7.49 12.47
C LYS A 194 -5.35 -8.02 11.78
N PHE A 195 -6.51 -7.96 12.44
CA PHE A 195 -7.75 -8.48 11.86
C PHE A 195 -8.17 -7.66 10.63
N LEU A 196 -8.15 -6.33 10.76
CA LEU A 196 -8.54 -5.44 9.67
C LEU A 196 -7.61 -5.56 8.46
N SER A 197 -6.30 -5.70 8.68
CA SER A 197 -5.32 -5.95 7.61
C SER A 197 -5.56 -7.27 6.90
N VAL A 198 -5.89 -8.34 7.62
CA VAL A 198 -6.23 -9.64 7.01
C VAL A 198 -7.50 -9.55 6.19
N VAL A 199 -8.56 -8.91 6.70
CA VAL A 199 -9.82 -8.72 5.95
C VAL A 199 -9.57 -7.90 4.69
N ALA A 200 -8.87 -6.77 4.80
CA ALA A 200 -8.51 -5.92 3.66
C ALA A 200 -7.73 -6.70 2.59
N ALA A 201 -6.75 -7.51 3.00
CA ALA A 201 -5.98 -8.37 2.11
C ALA A 201 -6.87 -9.36 1.35
N VAL A 202 -7.69 -10.12 2.08
CA VAL A 202 -8.58 -11.14 1.49
C VAL A 202 -9.50 -10.50 0.47
N MET A 203 -10.15 -9.39 0.84
CA MET A 203 -11.05 -8.67 -0.06
C MET A 203 -10.33 -8.17 -1.32
N SER A 204 -9.09 -7.67 -1.18
CA SER A 204 -8.25 -7.24 -2.31
C SER A 204 -8.00 -8.35 -3.33
N PHE A 205 -7.53 -9.50 -2.85
CA PHE A 205 -7.30 -10.66 -3.69
C PHE A 205 -8.60 -11.17 -4.31
N THR A 206 -9.71 -11.18 -3.56
CA THR A 206 -11.00 -11.65 -4.06
C THR A 206 -11.48 -10.83 -5.25
N TYR A 207 -11.60 -9.49 -5.15
CA TYR A 207 -12.10 -8.72 -6.29
C TYR A 207 -11.11 -8.74 -7.47
N SER A 208 -9.81 -8.76 -7.20
CA SER A 208 -8.80 -8.75 -8.26
C SER A 208 -8.82 -10.07 -9.04
N PHE A 209 -8.97 -11.20 -8.33
CA PHE A 209 -9.13 -12.51 -8.95
C PHE A 209 -10.43 -12.63 -9.74
N ILE A 210 -11.54 -12.09 -9.22
CA ILE A 210 -12.82 -12.04 -9.96
C ILE A 210 -12.65 -11.21 -11.25
N GLY A 211 -12.04 -10.02 -11.18
CA GLY A 211 -11.78 -9.18 -12.34
C GLY A 211 -10.91 -9.89 -13.40
N PHE A 212 -9.82 -10.53 -12.96
CA PHE A 212 -8.98 -11.37 -13.81
C PHE A 212 -9.77 -12.51 -14.47
N ALA A 213 -10.53 -13.28 -13.69
CA ALA A 213 -11.27 -14.44 -14.19
C ALA A 213 -12.37 -14.03 -15.18
N LEU A 214 -13.06 -12.92 -14.94
CA LEU A 214 -14.05 -12.36 -15.87
C LEU A 214 -13.40 -11.87 -17.16
N GLY A 215 -12.25 -11.19 -17.08
CA GLY A 215 -11.47 -10.79 -18.26
C GLY A 215 -11.04 -11.99 -19.09
N PHE A 216 -10.44 -13.00 -18.45
CA PHE A 216 -10.03 -14.23 -19.11
C PHE A 216 -11.21 -14.97 -19.78
N ALA A 217 -12.31 -15.16 -19.05
CA ALA A 217 -13.52 -15.80 -19.57
C ALA A 217 -14.11 -15.03 -20.77
N LYS A 218 -14.05 -13.69 -20.73
CA LYS A 218 -14.52 -12.85 -21.83
C LYS A 218 -13.64 -12.97 -23.07
N VAL A 219 -12.32 -13.08 -22.92
CA VAL A 219 -11.40 -13.34 -24.04
C VAL A 219 -11.73 -14.67 -24.71
N ILE A 220 -11.94 -15.73 -23.92
CA ILE A 220 -12.39 -17.04 -24.45
C ILE A 220 -13.72 -16.89 -25.19
N GLY A 221 -14.69 -16.20 -24.59
CA GLY A 221 -16.01 -15.99 -25.19
C GLY A 221 -16.00 -15.14 -26.46
N ASN A 222 -15.05 -14.20 -26.58
CA ASN A 222 -14.85 -13.43 -27.81
C ASN A 222 -14.26 -14.28 -28.94
N GLY A 223 -13.46 -15.31 -28.61
CA GLY A 223 -12.76 -16.16 -29.59
C GLY A 223 -11.51 -15.53 -30.22
N TYR A 224 -11.18 -14.28 -29.87
CA TYR A 224 -9.98 -13.56 -30.30
C TYR A 224 -9.58 -12.49 -29.28
N VAL A 225 -8.33 -12.04 -29.37
CA VAL A 225 -7.75 -10.99 -28.52
C VAL A 225 -8.06 -9.62 -29.13
N LYS A 226 -8.70 -8.73 -28.38
CA LYS A 226 -8.92 -7.33 -28.77
C LYS A 226 -7.72 -6.43 -28.45
N GLY A 227 -7.82 -5.19 -28.89
CA GLY A 227 -6.83 -4.14 -28.63
C GLY A 227 -5.81 -4.00 -29.75
N SER A 228 -5.42 -2.77 -30.03
CA SER A 228 -4.38 -2.41 -30.99
C SER A 228 -2.98 -2.44 -30.35
N ILE A 229 -1.95 -2.51 -31.19
CA ILE A 229 -0.54 -2.49 -30.77
C ILE A 229 -0.18 -1.17 -30.07
N THR A 230 -0.73 -0.06 -30.57
CA THR A 230 -0.41 1.31 -30.14
C THR A 230 -1.38 1.91 -29.13
N GLY A 231 -2.46 1.19 -28.79
CA GLY A 231 -3.53 1.72 -27.93
C GLY A 231 -4.59 2.47 -28.72
N SER A 232 -5.48 3.15 -28.01
CA SER A 232 -6.61 3.88 -28.60
C SER A 232 -6.17 4.78 -29.75
N SER A 233 -6.91 4.79 -30.85
CA SER A 233 -6.61 5.70 -31.98
C SER A 233 -6.89 7.17 -31.68
N THR A 234 -7.56 7.47 -30.56
CA THR A 234 -8.08 8.80 -30.20
C THR A 234 -7.53 9.34 -28.88
N HIS A 235 -6.49 8.71 -28.31
CA HIS A 235 -5.93 9.16 -27.03
C HIS A 235 -5.34 10.58 -27.14
N SER A 236 -5.62 11.40 -26.13
CA SER A 236 -4.95 12.69 -25.96
C SER A 236 -3.63 12.52 -25.18
N VAL A 237 -2.78 13.54 -25.21
CA VAL A 237 -1.57 13.58 -24.34
C VAL A 237 -1.94 13.47 -22.86
N ALA A 238 -3.11 14.00 -22.48
CA ALA A 238 -3.62 13.90 -21.11
C ALA A 238 -3.96 12.45 -20.75
N ASP A 239 -4.54 11.67 -21.67
CA ASP A 239 -4.89 10.26 -21.43
C ASP A 239 -3.64 9.39 -21.25
N ILE A 240 -2.59 9.64 -22.04
CA ILE A 240 -1.29 8.98 -21.85
C ILE A 240 -0.72 9.30 -20.47
N SER A 241 -0.74 10.59 -20.09
CA SER A 241 -0.22 11.03 -18.80
C SER A 241 -1.01 10.42 -17.63
N GLN A 242 -2.33 10.33 -17.76
CA GLN A 242 -3.20 9.68 -16.80
C GLN A 242 -2.92 8.18 -16.71
N ALA A 243 -2.77 7.49 -17.85
CA ALA A 243 -2.45 6.06 -17.88
C ALA A 243 -1.11 5.75 -17.18
N LEU A 244 -0.09 6.58 -17.39
CA LEU A 244 1.18 6.47 -16.67
C LEU A 244 1.03 6.75 -15.18
N GLY A 245 0.21 7.75 -14.81
CA GLY A 245 -0.13 8.06 -13.43
C GLY A 245 -0.83 6.90 -12.71
N ASP A 246 -1.79 6.26 -13.38
CA ASP A 246 -2.52 5.09 -12.88
C ASP A 246 -1.58 3.90 -12.65
N ILE A 247 -0.67 3.63 -13.60
CA ILE A 247 0.35 2.58 -13.45
C ILE A 247 1.29 2.90 -12.27
N ALA A 248 1.76 4.14 -12.16
CA ALA A 248 2.61 4.56 -11.04
C ALA A 248 1.88 4.41 -9.70
N PHE A 249 0.60 4.80 -9.64
CA PHE A 249 -0.26 4.69 -8.47
C PHE A 249 -0.48 3.23 -8.03
N ALA A 250 -0.44 2.27 -8.96
CA ALA A 250 -0.59 0.85 -8.64
C ALA A 250 0.61 0.25 -7.87
N TYR A 251 1.75 0.94 -7.79
CA TYR A 251 2.97 0.49 -7.10
C TYR A 251 3.36 1.33 -5.86
N PRO A 252 2.49 1.57 -4.85
CA PRO A 252 2.79 2.46 -3.73
C PRO A 252 3.60 1.79 -2.60
N CYS A 253 4.70 1.11 -2.93
CA CYS A 253 5.45 0.30 -1.95
C CYS A 253 6.20 1.16 -0.92
N SER A 254 6.76 2.30 -1.34
CA SER A 254 7.64 3.14 -0.51
C SER A 254 6.93 3.75 0.71
N LEU A 255 5.60 3.93 0.67
CA LEU A 255 4.83 4.55 1.76
C LEU A 255 4.71 3.65 3.00
N ILE A 256 4.69 2.33 2.81
CA ILE A 256 4.44 1.34 3.87
C ILE A 256 5.70 0.56 4.27
N LEU A 257 6.76 0.66 3.47
CA LEU A 257 7.93 -0.20 3.53
C LEU A 257 8.64 -0.21 4.89
N ILE A 258 9.05 0.97 5.40
CA ILE A 258 9.81 1.08 6.67
C ILE A 258 9.00 0.52 7.84
N LYS A 259 7.68 0.69 7.82
CA LYS A 259 6.80 0.19 8.88
C LYS A 259 6.73 -1.33 8.86
N ILE A 260 6.64 -1.95 7.67
CA ILE A 260 6.72 -3.40 7.53
C ILE A 260 8.09 -3.90 8.01
N GLN A 261 9.17 -3.20 7.63
CA GLN A 261 10.52 -3.54 8.03
C GLN A 261 10.73 -3.46 9.55
N ASP A 262 10.11 -2.51 10.24
CA ASP A 262 10.16 -2.40 11.71
C ASP A 262 9.52 -3.60 12.43
N THR A 263 8.70 -4.40 11.75
CA THR A 263 8.12 -5.63 12.33
C THR A 263 9.03 -6.86 12.23
N LEU A 264 10.06 -6.80 11.38
CA LEU A 264 10.91 -7.94 11.05
C LEU A 264 11.80 -8.35 12.22
N ARG A 265 11.88 -9.66 12.46
CA ARG A 265 12.84 -10.24 13.39
C ARG A 265 14.26 -10.13 12.82
N SER A 266 15.25 -10.10 13.72
CA SER A 266 16.67 -10.18 13.38
C SER A 266 17.35 -11.13 14.37
N PRO A 267 18.30 -12.01 13.97
CA PRO A 267 18.93 -12.17 12.65
C PRO A 267 18.10 -12.93 11.57
N PRO A 268 18.42 -12.80 10.26
CA PRO A 268 19.44 -11.92 9.66
C PRO A 268 19.02 -10.43 9.73
N SER A 269 19.84 -9.51 9.20
CA SER A 269 19.49 -8.08 9.22
C SER A 269 18.15 -7.81 8.52
N GLU A 270 17.41 -6.84 9.05
CA GLU A 270 16.07 -6.49 8.58
C GLU A 270 16.11 -6.02 7.12
N ASN A 271 17.16 -5.28 6.70
CA ASN A 271 17.31 -4.83 5.31
C ASN A 271 17.46 -6.00 4.33
N LYS A 272 18.25 -7.04 4.64
CA LYS A 272 18.43 -8.24 3.82
C LYS A 272 17.12 -9.00 3.67
N THR A 273 16.41 -9.19 4.79
CA THR A 273 15.10 -9.83 4.82
C THR A 273 14.07 -9.04 4.00
N MET A 274 14.04 -7.72 4.18
CA MET A 274 13.10 -6.82 3.52
C MET A 274 13.36 -6.71 2.01
N LYS A 275 14.63 -6.61 1.58
CA LYS A 275 15.01 -6.61 0.16
C LYS A 275 14.57 -7.90 -0.54
N LYS A 276 14.82 -9.06 0.08
CA LYS A 276 14.36 -10.36 -0.43
C LYS A 276 12.84 -10.42 -0.54
N ALA A 277 12.13 -10.00 0.50
CA ALA A 277 10.67 -9.96 0.51
C ALA A 277 10.12 -9.02 -0.57
N SER A 278 10.70 -7.84 -0.70
CA SER A 278 10.29 -6.83 -1.70
C SER A 278 10.50 -7.33 -3.13
N MET A 279 11.62 -8.00 -3.41
CA MET A 279 11.87 -8.60 -4.73
C MET A 279 10.79 -9.64 -5.10
N ILE A 280 10.50 -10.58 -4.18
CA ILE A 280 9.47 -11.61 -4.40
C ILE A 280 8.09 -10.96 -4.60
N ALA A 281 7.73 -10.01 -3.74
CA ALA A 281 6.44 -9.32 -3.80
C ALA A 281 6.28 -8.51 -5.10
N MET A 282 7.32 -7.78 -5.53
CA MET A 282 7.28 -6.99 -6.76
C MET A 282 7.18 -7.86 -8.00
N ILE A 283 7.90 -8.98 -8.08
CA ILE A 283 7.80 -9.93 -9.21
C ILE A 283 6.38 -10.50 -9.28
N GLY A 284 5.85 -11.02 -8.16
CA GLY A 284 4.52 -11.60 -8.11
C GLY A 284 3.41 -10.59 -8.45
N THR A 285 3.50 -9.38 -7.90
CA THR A 285 2.52 -8.31 -8.14
C THR A 285 2.57 -7.82 -9.58
N THR A 286 3.77 -7.61 -10.14
CA THR A 286 3.93 -7.15 -11.54
C THR A 286 3.37 -8.19 -12.51
N PHE A 287 3.65 -9.48 -12.28
CA PHE A 287 3.04 -10.55 -13.08
C PHE A 287 1.52 -10.51 -13.00
N PHE A 288 0.96 -10.40 -11.79
CA PHE A 288 -0.48 -10.33 -11.60
C PHE A 288 -1.12 -9.10 -12.26
N TYR A 289 -0.44 -7.95 -12.21
CA TYR A 289 -0.86 -6.70 -12.84
C TYR A 289 -0.84 -6.78 -14.36
N LEU A 290 0.23 -7.37 -14.94
CA LEU A 290 0.29 -7.66 -16.36
C LEU A 290 -0.87 -8.56 -16.79
N CYS A 291 -1.20 -9.60 -16.01
CA CYS A 291 -2.35 -10.45 -16.30
C CYS A 291 -3.67 -9.66 -16.25
N CYS A 292 -3.93 -8.90 -15.18
CA CYS A 292 -5.18 -8.14 -15.04
C CYS A 292 -5.33 -7.08 -16.14
N GLY A 293 -4.28 -6.31 -16.40
CA GLY A 293 -4.26 -5.30 -17.46
C GLY A 293 -4.42 -5.90 -18.85
N SER A 294 -3.66 -6.97 -19.16
CA SER A 294 -3.69 -7.63 -20.47
C SER A 294 -5.02 -8.32 -20.74
N PHE A 295 -5.56 -9.11 -19.81
CA PHE A 295 -6.84 -9.79 -20.04
C PHE A 295 -8.02 -8.82 -20.08
N GLY A 296 -7.97 -7.74 -19.30
CA GLY A 296 -8.95 -6.65 -19.42
C GLY A 296 -8.90 -6.00 -20.80
N TYR A 297 -7.71 -5.62 -21.27
CA TYR A 297 -7.55 -5.02 -22.60
C TYR A 297 -7.90 -5.98 -23.74
N ALA A 298 -7.51 -7.26 -23.63
CA ALA A 298 -7.88 -8.30 -24.59
C ALA A 298 -9.40 -8.55 -24.63
N ALA A 299 -10.11 -8.32 -23.53
CA ALA A 299 -11.55 -8.52 -23.44
C ALA A 299 -12.35 -7.38 -24.09
N PHE A 300 -11.88 -6.13 -23.93
CA PHE A 300 -12.64 -4.93 -24.29
C PHE A 300 -12.02 -4.09 -25.41
N GLY A 301 -10.70 -4.12 -25.61
CA GLY A 301 -10.01 -3.31 -26.61
C GLY A 301 -10.01 -1.83 -26.24
N GLU A 302 -10.24 -0.96 -27.23
CA GLU A 302 -10.30 0.49 -27.00
C GLU A 302 -11.47 0.90 -26.07
N ASP A 303 -12.52 0.09 -26.01
CA ASP A 303 -13.69 0.30 -25.14
C ASP A 303 -13.47 -0.15 -23.69
N THR A 304 -12.22 -0.38 -23.28
CA THR A 304 -11.93 -0.81 -21.90
C THR A 304 -12.37 0.28 -20.92
N PRO A 305 -13.20 -0.03 -19.91
CA PRO A 305 -13.66 0.94 -18.93
C PRO A 305 -12.55 1.32 -17.95
N GLY A 306 -12.59 2.55 -17.42
CA GLY A 306 -11.65 3.04 -16.39
C GLY A 306 -11.62 2.21 -15.09
N ASN A 307 -12.70 1.46 -14.82
CA ASN A 307 -12.72 0.40 -13.81
C ASN A 307 -13.07 -0.91 -14.52
N LEU A 308 -12.16 -1.89 -14.50
CA LEU A 308 -12.32 -3.19 -15.14
C LEU A 308 -13.68 -3.86 -14.84
N LEU A 309 -14.17 -3.75 -13.60
CA LEU A 309 -15.44 -4.39 -13.21
C LEU A 309 -16.67 -3.73 -13.82
N ALA A 310 -16.62 -2.44 -14.17
CA ALA A 310 -17.74 -1.72 -14.76
C ALA A 310 -18.11 -2.30 -16.15
N GLY A 311 -17.13 -2.81 -16.90
CA GLY A 311 -17.34 -3.37 -18.24
C GLY A 311 -18.13 -4.67 -18.23
N PHE A 312 -18.16 -5.38 -17.10
CA PHE A 312 -18.94 -6.60 -16.95
C PHE A 312 -20.39 -6.33 -16.55
N GLY A 313 -20.68 -5.14 -16.00
CA GLY A 313 -22.03 -4.72 -15.60
C GLY A 313 -23.04 -4.66 -16.76
N LEU A 314 -22.56 -4.57 -18.01
CA LEU A 314 -23.43 -4.59 -19.20
C LEU A 314 -23.80 -6.03 -19.65
N PHE A 315 -23.07 -7.04 -19.19
CA PHE A 315 -23.33 -8.47 -19.46
C PHE A 315 -24.13 -9.13 -18.32
N SER A 316 -24.88 -8.31 -17.56
CA SER A 316 -25.31 -8.56 -16.18
C SER A 316 -26.22 -9.77 -15.96
N GLY A 317 -26.96 -10.24 -16.96
CA GLY A 317 -28.01 -11.26 -16.73
C GLY A 317 -27.54 -12.51 -15.97
N ARG A 318 -26.32 -13.02 -16.25
CA ARG A 318 -25.79 -14.27 -15.66
C ARG A 318 -24.80 -14.05 -14.49
N TYR A 319 -24.15 -12.89 -14.42
CA TYR A 319 -23.01 -12.66 -13.52
C TYR A 319 -23.20 -11.48 -12.54
N TYR A 320 -24.40 -10.88 -12.47
CA TYR A 320 -24.66 -9.71 -11.60
C TYR A 320 -24.23 -9.93 -10.13
N TRP A 321 -24.52 -11.11 -9.57
CA TRP A 321 -24.18 -11.44 -8.18
C TRP A 321 -22.66 -11.46 -7.95
N LEU A 322 -21.89 -11.92 -8.93
CA LEU A 322 -20.44 -12.00 -8.85
C LEU A 322 -19.81 -10.60 -8.95
N ILE A 323 -20.36 -9.75 -9.81
CA ILE A 323 -19.97 -8.34 -9.94
C ILE A 323 -20.30 -7.57 -8.64
N ASN A 324 -21.44 -7.84 -8.03
CA ASN A 324 -21.82 -7.25 -6.74
C ASN A 324 -20.86 -7.68 -5.62
N ILE A 325 -20.48 -8.97 -5.56
CA ILE A 325 -19.48 -9.45 -4.60
C ILE A 325 -18.15 -8.73 -4.82
N ALA A 326 -17.67 -8.62 -6.06
CA ALA A 326 -16.40 -7.96 -6.36
C ALA A 326 -16.42 -6.48 -5.93
N ASN A 327 -17.49 -5.75 -6.24
CA ASN A 327 -17.64 -4.35 -5.81
C ASN A 327 -17.79 -4.20 -4.28
N ALA A 328 -18.49 -5.12 -3.61
CA ALA A 328 -18.57 -5.13 -2.16
C ALA A 328 -17.18 -5.40 -1.53
N CYS A 329 -16.41 -6.33 -2.09
CA CYS A 329 -15.03 -6.59 -1.69
C CYS A 329 -14.16 -5.33 -1.87
N ILE A 330 -14.31 -4.57 -2.95
CA ILE A 330 -13.61 -3.29 -3.11
C ILE A 330 -13.96 -2.34 -1.97
N VAL A 331 -15.24 -2.12 -1.69
CA VAL A 331 -15.66 -1.20 -0.60
C VAL A 331 -15.07 -1.63 0.74
N ILE A 332 -15.16 -2.91 1.10
CA ILE A 332 -14.64 -3.44 2.36
C ILE A 332 -13.11 -3.31 2.42
N HIS A 333 -12.41 -3.62 1.32
CA HIS A 333 -10.96 -3.41 1.23
C HIS A 333 -10.64 -1.93 1.50
N LEU A 334 -11.25 -1.01 0.78
CA LEU A 334 -10.92 0.41 0.88
C LEU A 334 -11.23 1.00 2.26
N VAL A 335 -12.28 0.50 2.95
CA VAL A 335 -12.52 0.85 4.35
C VAL A 335 -11.35 0.43 5.24
N GLY A 336 -10.92 -0.83 5.14
CA GLY A 336 -9.81 -1.34 5.95
C GLY A 336 -8.48 -0.64 5.65
N SER A 337 -8.15 -0.49 4.37
CA SER A 337 -6.90 0.14 3.93
C SER A 337 -6.83 1.62 4.28
N TYR A 338 -7.95 2.36 4.24
CA TYR A 338 -7.99 3.75 4.70
C TYR A 338 -7.65 3.86 6.18
N GLN A 339 -8.24 3.01 7.03
CA GLN A 339 -7.96 2.99 8.47
C GLN A 339 -6.53 2.55 8.78
N ILE A 340 -5.96 1.62 8.01
CA ILE A 340 -4.55 1.24 8.17
C ILE A 340 -3.65 2.44 7.86
N LEU A 341 -3.85 3.11 6.71
CA LEU A 341 -3.05 4.27 6.30
C LEU A 341 -3.18 5.46 7.25
N THR A 342 -4.35 5.69 7.83
CA THR A 342 -4.63 6.83 8.74
C THR A 342 -4.37 6.52 10.22
N GLY A 343 -4.70 5.33 10.72
CA GLY A 343 -4.38 4.87 12.08
C GLY A 343 -2.88 4.76 12.32
N PHE A 344 -2.10 4.54 11.27
CA PHE A 344 -0.65 4.70 11.25
C PHE A 344 -0.15 6.12 11.60
N ARG A 345 -1.05 7.11 11.70
CA ARG A 345 -0.78 8.50 12.13
C ARG A 345 -1.01 8.72 13.64
N SER A 346 -1.81 7.89 14.32
CA SER A 346 -2.11 8.12 15.75
C SER A 346 -0.91 7.91 16.68
N ASN A 347 0.10 7.15 16.26
CA ASN A 347 1.37 7.05 16.98
C ASN A 347 2.31 8.26 16.77
N ILE A 348 1.97 9.21 15.88
CA ILE A 348 2.78 10.41 15.60
C ILE A 348 2.38 11.57 16.52
N PHE A 349 1.14 11.63 17.00
CA PHE A 349 0.67 12.70 17.90
C PHE A 349 0.88 12.40 19.40
N CYS A 350 1.33 11.20 19.77
CA CYS A 350 1.83 10.91 21.12
C CYS A 350 3.33 11.23 21.31
N GLN A 351 3.91 12.08 20.46
CA GLN A 351 5.32 12.50 20.53
C GLN A 351 5.54 13.98 20.90
N HIS A 352 4.58 14.62 21.56
CA HIS A 352 4.81 15.92 22.19
C HIS A 352 4.55 15.88 23.70
#